data_AF-A0A660LGP4-F1
#
_entry.id   AF-A0A660LGP4-F1
#
_cell.length_a   1.000
_cell.length_b   1.000
_cell.length_c   1.000
_cell.angle_alpha   90.00
_cell.angle_beta   90.00
_cell.angle_gamma   90.00
#
_symmetry.space_group_name_H-M   'P 1'
#
loop_
_entity.id
_entity.type
_entity.pdbx_description
1 polymer ?
#
loop_
_entity_poly.entity_id
_entity_poly.type
_entity_poly.pdbx_seq_one_letter_code
_entity_poly.pdbx_strand_id
1 'polypeptide(L)'
;MRSRVLKTGRPIAAIVVTMFRTSLLLATARVAAIAAFTSMVVLAPRALAAPVASPPAPTFQVLHNDHIGAVGVPAGAYTLTPFGGLTSTQATQRFSRFLQDYDGVLPAPWTLDPATMTFSAGTLGFTIAPAAPGTPASATTPGRRCPGVFQVEHDDRIAGIAFPAGAYQFTSLRSTCSTNMSSFRRLLARPGSTLPAPWSLNAQTGTFSTAAGARFQVKPAA
;
A
#
# COMPACT_ATOMS: atom_id res chain seq x y z
N MET A 1 -55.01 6.19 1.62
CA MET A 1 -53.99 5.14 1.39
C MET A 1 -52.73 5.56 2.16
N ARG A 2 -52.54 5.22 3.45
CA ARG A 2 -51.89 4.01 4.02
C ARG A 2 -50.69 3.55 3.16
N SER A 3 -49.43 3.49 3.61
CA SER A 3 -48.92 3.05 4.92
C SER A 3 -47.54 3.65 5.26
N ARG A 4 -47.32 3.89 6.57
CA ARG A 4 -46.01 4.08 7.21
C ARG A 4 -45.38 2.72 7.49
N VAL A 5 -44.07 2.57 7.27
CA VAL A 5 -43.30 1.37 7.66
C VAL A 5 -42.75 1.57 9.08
N LEU A 6 -43.06 0.61 9.94
CA LEU A 6 -42.69 0.56 11.36
C LEU A 6 -41.26 0.04 11.58
N LYS A 7 -40.71 0.54 12.68
CA LYS A 7 -39.48 0.20 13.39
C LYS A 7 -39.75 -0.93 14.39
N THR A 8 -38.92 -1.97 14.41
CA THR A 8 -38.69 -2.97 15.50
C THR A 8 -37.67 -3.99 14.97
N GLY A 9 -36.77 -4.63 15.72
CA GLY A 9 -36.48 -4.72 17.15
C GLY A 9 -35.40 -5.81 17.32
N ARG A 10 -34.47 -5.63 18.26
CA ARG A 10 -33.52 -6.67 18.72
C ARG A 10 -34.21 -7.60 19.73
N PRO A 11 -33.76 -8.86 19.84
CA PRO A 11 -33.53 -9.48 21.16
C PRO A 11 -32.17 -10.23 21.20
N ILE A 12 -31.28 -9.99 22.17
CA ILE A 12 -31.22 -10.50 23.57
C ILE A 12 -31.04 -12.04 23.68
N ALA A 13 -29.84 -12.39 24.14
CA ALA A 13 -29.37 -13.52 24.97
C ALA A 13 -30.23 -14.78 25.17
N ALA A 14 -29.57 -15.94 25.11
CA ALA A 14 -29.84 -17.06 26.01
C ALA A 14 -28.59 -17.94 26.20
N ILE A 15 -28.05 -17.89 27.43
CA ILE A 15 -27.19 -18.89 28.05
C ILE A 15 -28.07 -20.09 28.39
N VAL A 16 -27.68 -21.30 28.01
CA VAL A 16 -28.22 -22.54 28.62
C VAL A 16 -27.06 -23.48 28.89
N VAL A 17 -26.66 -23.48 30.16
CA VAL A 17 -25.87 -24.51 30.82
C VAL A 17 -26.86 -25.56 31.32
N THR A 18 -26.74 -26.81 30.88
CA THR A 18 -27.49 -27.96 31.45
C THR A 18 -26.51 -29.12 31.57
N MET A 19 -25.87 -29.27 32.72
CA MET A 19 -26.26 -30.15 33.83
C MET A 19 -26.19 -31.66 33.51
N PHE A 20 -25.08 -32.24 33.96
CA PHE A 20 -24.99 -33.42 34.82
C PHE A 20 -26.32 -34.12 35.15
N ARG A 21 -26.45 -35.39 34.75
CA ARG A 21 -27.16 -36.40 35.56
C ARG A 21 -26.44 -37.75 35.51
N THR A 22 -25.80 -38.02 36.64
CA THR A 22 -25.42 -39.31 37.20
C THR A 22 -26.58 -40.30 37.25
N SER A 23 -26.36 -41.51 36.72
CA SER A 23 -27.09 -42.72 37.13
C SER A 23 -26.07 -43.83 37.40
N LEU A 24 -25.85 -44.06 38.68
CA LEU A 24 -25.11 -45.16 39.28
C LEU A 24 -26.14 -46.22 39.69
N LEU A 25 -25.91 -47.52 39.40
CA LEU A 25 -26.28 -48.66 40.26
C LEU A 25 -25.78 -49.99 39.64
N LEU A 26 -24.79 -50.59 40.33
CA LEU A 26 -24.62 -52.00 40.74
C LEU A 26 -24.95 -53.13 39.73
N ALA A 27 -24.17 -54.21 39.53
CA ALA A 27 -23.32 -54.96 40.43
C ALA A 27 -22.36 -55.92 39.69
N THR A 28 -21.44 -56.45 40.49
CA THR A 28 -20.28 -57.33 40.29
C THR A 28 -20.51 -58.70 39.62
N ALA A 29 -19.54 -59.16 38.81
CA ALA A 29 -18.98 -60.53 38.88
C ALA A 29 -17.61 -60.63 38.14
N ARG A 30 -16.67 -61.33 38.78
CA ARG A 30 -15.24 -61.48 38.42
C ARG A 30 -15.05 -62.55 37.34
N VAL A 31 -14.19 -62.33 36.33
CA VAL A 31 -13.31 -63.37 35.76
C VAL A 31 -11.98 -62.74 35.36
N ALA A 32 -10.90 -63.35 35.85
CA ALA A 32 -9.52 -63.01 35.57
C ALA A 32 -9.16 -63.33 34.10
N ALA A 33 -8.58 -62.35 33.42
CA ALA A 33 -7.68 -62.60 32.29
C ALA A 33 -6.59 -61.53 32.32
N ILE A 34 -5.44 -61.88 32.87
CA ILE A 34 -4.21 -61.11 32.74
C ILE A 34 -3.79 -61.26 31.28
N ALA A 35 -4.29 -60.38 30.41
CA ALA A 35 -3.73 -60.21 29.08
C ALA A 35 -2.54 -59.25 29.23
N ALA A 36 -1.34 -59.79 29.07
CA ALA A 36 -0.12 -59.02 28.96
C ALA A 36 -0.24 -58.05 27.78
N PHE A 37 -0.59 -56.79 28.05
CA PHE A 37 -0.46 -55.71 27.09
C PHE A 37 1.02 -55.34 27.03
N THR A 38 1.72 -55.97 26.08
CA THR A 38 3.01 -55.48 25.59
C THR A 38 2.78 -54.07 25.04
N SER A 39 3.22 -53.05 25.77
CA SER A 39 3.21 -51.66 25.30
C SER A 39 4.15 -51.54 24.11
N MET A 40 3.60 -51.67 22.90
CA MET A 40 4.28 -51.30 21.67
C MET A 40 4.37 -49.77 21.66
N VAL A 41 5.48 -49.23 22.17
CA VAL A 41 5.81 -47.82 22.00
C VAL A 41 6.07 -47.62 20.51
N VAL A 42 5.04 -47.19 19.78
CA VAL A 42 5.17 -46.75 18.40
C VAL A 42 6.01 -45.48 18.42
N LEU A 43 7.30 -45.61 18.10
CA LEU A 43 8.15 -44.48 17.72
C LEU A 43 7.58 -43.93 16.40
N ALA A 44 6.61 -43.02 16.48
CA ALA A 44 6.20 -42.25 15.32
C ALA A 44 7.41 -41.40 14.89
N PRO A 45 7.89 -41.52 13.64
CA PRO A 45 8.93 -40.62 13.16
C PRO A 45 8.36 -39.21 13.23
N ARG A 46 8.98 -38.35 14.05
CA ARG A 46 8.76 -36.91 13.98
C ARG A 46 9.19 -36.48 12.58
N ALA A 47 8.23 -36.29 11.68
CA ALA A 47 8.45 -35.59 10.44
C ALA A 47 8.96 -34.19 10.82
N LEU A 48 10.26 -33.95 10.64
CA LEU A 48 10.82 -32.62 10.66
C LEU A 48 10.10 -31.86 9.54
N ALA A 49 9.29 -30.87 9.91
CA ALA A 49 8.76 -29.94 8.94
C ALA A 49 9.97 -29.35 8.19
N ALA A 50 10.02 -29.54 6.87
CA ALA A 50 11.01 -28.88 6.05
C ALA A 50 10.91 -27.37 6.30
N PRO A 51 12.03 -26.63 6.36
CA PRO A 51 11.98 -25.18 6.47
C PRO A 51 11.15 -24.66 5.30
N VAL A 52 10.02 -24.03 5.60
CA VAL A 52 9.24 -23.32 4.59
C VAL A 52 10.17 -22.24 4.05
N ALA A 53 10.53 -22.35 2.77
CA ALA A 53 11.34 -21.34 2.11
C ALA A 53 10.68 -19.98 2.35
N SER A 54 11.46 -19.01 2.85
CA SER A 54 10.94 -17.66 3.03
C SER A 54 10.38 -17.18 1.70
N PRO A 55 9.18 -16.55 1.68
CA PRO A 55 8.64 -16.01 0.46
C PRO A 55 9.68 -15.04 -0.15
N PRO A 56 9.88 -15.07 -1.48
CA PRO A 56 10.84 -14.19 -2.12
C PRO A 56 10.50 -12.74 -1.78
N ALA A 57 11.54 -11.93 -1.58
CA ALA A 57 11.36 -10.52 -1.28
C ALA A 57 10.52 -9.85 -2.39
N PRO A 58 9.54 -9.01 -2.03
CA PRO A 58 8.69 -8.34 -3.00
C PRO A 58 9.53 -7.48 -3.94
N THR A 59 9.17 -7.54 -5.23
CA THR A 59 9.83 -6.78 -6.28
C THR A 59 8.90 -5.71 -6.83
N PHE A 60 9.44 -4.55 -7.16
CA PHE A 60 8.69 -3.42 -7.71
C PHE A 60 9.36 -2.87 -8.96
N GLN A 61 8.60 -2.68 -10.03
CA GLN A 61 9.06 -2.05 -11.26
C GLN A 61 8.82 -0.55 -11.22
N VAL A 62 9.92 0.19 -11.18
CA VAL A 62 9.95 1.61 -11.50
C VAL A 62 10.00 1.74 -13.01
N LEU A 63 8.94 2.27 -13.61
CA LEU A 63 8.81 2.32 -15.07
C LEU A 63 9.60 3.47 -15.73
N HIS A 64 9.95 4.48 -14.96
CA HIS A 64 10.57 5.71 -15.44
C HIS A 64 11.51 6.24 -14.36
N ASN A 65 12.57 6.97 -14.74
CA ASN A 65 13.37 7.69 -13.76
C ASN A 65 12.44 8.64 -12.99
N ASP A 66 12.37 8.43 -11.68
CA ASP A 66 11.51 9.18 -10.76
C ASP A 66 12.38 9.78 -9.64
N HIS A 67 11.75 10.53 -8.75
CA HIS A 67 12.39 11.06 -7.56
C HIS A 67 11.40 11.12 -6.38
N ILE A 68 11.97 11.08 -5.19
CA ILE A 68 11.30 11.31 -3.92
C ILE A 68 12.04 12.48 -3.27
N GLY A 69 11.51 13.69 -3.46
CA GLY A 69 12.26 14.92 -3.18
C GLY A 69 13.55 14.98 -4.01
N ALA A 70 14.69 15.17 -3.35
CA ALA A 70 16.00 15.19 -3.99
C ALA A 70 16.56 13.79 -4.33
N VAL A 71 15.95 12.70 -3.86
CA VAL A 71 16.45 11.34 -4.06
C VAL A 71 15.96 10.80 -5.40
N GLY A 72 16.89 10.58 -6.32
CA GLY A 72 16.60 9.93 -7.60
C GLY A 72 16.34 8.43 -7.45
N VAL A 73 15.30 7.95 -8.12
CA VAL A 73 14.97 6.52 -8.24
C VAL A 73 14.93 6.16 -9.72
N PRO A 74 16.05 5.67 -10.30
CA PRO A 74 16.10 5.27 -11.70
C PRO A 74 15.06 4.20 -12.06
N ALA A 75 14.65 4.18 -13.32
CA ALA A 75 13.82 3.11 -13.86
C ALA A 75 14.53 1.75 -13.69
N GLY A 76 13.79 0.75 -13.24
CA GLY A 76 14.35 -0.56 -12.95
C GLY A 76 13.48 -1.39 -12.00
N ALA A 77 13.82 -2.66 -11.89
CA ALA A 77 13.26 -3.53 -10.87
C ALA A 77 13.99 -3.29 -9.55
N TYR A 78 13.25 -3.22 -8.46
CA TYR A 78 13.78 -3.06 -7.10
C TYR A 78 13.27 -4.19 -6.22
N THR A 79 14.14 -4.69 -5.34
CA THR A 79 13.76 -5.58 -4.25
C THR A 79 13.46 -4.72 -3.03
N LEU A 80 12.35 -5.00 -2.35
CA LEU A 80 11.98 -4.34 -1.11
C LEU A 80 12.20 -5.32 0.05
N THR A 81 12.92 -4.89 1.08
CA THR A 81 13.18 -5.71 2.27
C THR A 81 12.47 -5.11 3.48
N PRO A 82 11.24 -5.56 3.80
CA PRO A 82 10.50 -5.05 4.95
C PRO A 82 11.06 -5.55 6.28
N PHE A 83 10.88 -4.75 7.34
CA PHE A 83 11.28 -5.05 8.71
C PHE A 83 10.26 -4.52 9.73
N GLY A 84 10.42 -4.92 10.99
CA GLY A 84 9.57 -4.43 12.09
C GLY A 84 8.10 -4.83 11.99
N GLY A 85 7.80 -5.95 11.31
CA GLY A 85 6.44 -6.46 11.13
C GLY A 85 5.69 -5.89 9.91
N LEU A 86 6.32 -5.06 9.08
CA LEU A 86 5.75 -4.64 7.81
C LEU A 86 5.64 -5.84 6.86
N THR A 87 4.49 -6.03 6.22
CA THR A 87 4.33 -7.06 5.20
C THR A 87 4.87 -6.60 3.85
N SER A 88 5.25 -7.56 3.01
CA SER A 88 5.69 -7.31 1.63
C SER A 88 4.68 -6.47 0.84
N THR A 89 3.39 -6.78 0.94
CA THR A 89 2.32 -6.02 0.29
C THR A 89 2.25 -4.58 0.78
N GLN A 90 2.40 -4.36 2.09
CA GLN A 90 2.39 -3.01 2.65
C GLN A 90 3.62 -2.20 2.20
N ALA A 91 4.80 -2.81 2.16
CA ALA A 91 6.02 -2.18 1.66
C ALA A 91 5.86 -1.72 0.21
N THR A 92 5.39 -2.62 -0.66
CA THR A 92 5.13 -2.33 -2.08
C THR A 92 4.11 -1.21 -2.27
N GLN A 93 3.00 -1.22 -1.52
CA GLN A 93 1.99 -0.17 -1.56
C GLN A 93 2.52 1.18 -1.05
N ARG A 94 3.37 1.17 -0.03
CA ARG A 94 4.01 2.38 0.51
C ARG A 94 5.01 2.95 -0.47
N PHE A 95 5.90 2.12 -1.01
CA PHE A 95 6.86 2.54 -2.02
C PHE A 95 6.18 3.12 -3.26
N SER A 96 5.12 2.47 -3.74
CA SER A 96 4.28 2.99 -4.82
C SER A 96 3.75 4.39 -4.52
N ARG A 97 3.31 4.66 -3.29
CA ARG A 97 2.83 5.98 -2.86
C ARG A 97 3.95 7.00 -2.69
N PHE A 98 5.10 6.60 -2.17
CA PHE A 98 6.25 7.50 -1.99
C PHE A 98 6.86 7.92 -3.32
N LEU A 99 6.84 7.04 -4.32
CA LEU A 99 7.13 7.44 -5.70
C LEU A 99 6.11 8.42 -6.27
N GLN A 100 4.96 8.66 -5.63
CA GLN A 100 4.05 9.74 -6.02
C GLN A 100 4.30 11.02 -5.22
N ASP A 101 5.19 11.00 -4.24
CA ASP A 101 5.52 12.16 -3.43
C ASP A 101 6.39 13.14 -4.22
N TYR A 102 5.94 14.40 -4.28
CA TYR A 102 6.54 15.45 -5.10
C TYR A 102 7.63 16.22 -4.37
N ASP A 103 7.39 16.55 -3.09
CA ASP A 103 8.27 17.44 -2.32
C ASP A 103 9.32 16.65 -1.51
N GLY A 104 9.17 15.32 -1.43
CA GLY A 104 10.06 14.46 -0.67
C GLY A 104 9.77 14.45 0.83
N VAL A 105 8.72 15.13 1.26
CA VAL A 105 8.24 15.13 2.63
C VAL A 105 7.26 13.99 2.79
N LEU A 106 7.80 12.83 3.13
CA LEU A 106 6.98 11.64 3.33
C LEU A 106 5.90 11.88 4.40
N PRO A 107 4.69 11.33 4.23
CA PRO A 107 3.62 11.48 5.20
C PRO A 107 4.06 10.97 6.57
N ALA A 108 3.92 11.80 7.60
CA ALA A 108 4.22 11.40 8.97
C ALA A 108 3.51 10.06 9.33
N PRO A 109 4.19 9.14 10.05
CA PRO A 109 5.50 9.26 10.67
C PRO A 109 6.67 8.76 9.79
N TRP A 110 6.51 8.71 8.46
CA TRP A 110 7.51 8.14 7.58
C TRP A 110 8.70 9.08 7.34
N THR A 111 9.88 8.50 7.30
CA THR A 111 11.14 9.17 6.94
C THR A 111 11.91 8.35 5.91
N LEU A 112 12.67 9.02 5.05
CA LEU A 112 13.60 8.42 4.10
C LEU A 112 15.04 8.72 4.55
N ASP A 113 15.83 7.67 4.74
CA ASP A 113 17.28 7.79 4.77
C ASP A 113 17.82 7.61 3.33
N PRO A 114 18.33 8.69 2.69
CA PRO A 114 18.79 8.64 1.31
C PRO A 114 20.08 7.84 1.12
N ALA A 115 20.90 7.67 2.17
CA ALA A 115 22.17 6.95 2.06
C ALA A 115 21.95 5.44 1.92
N THR A 116 20.91 4.93 2.58
CA THR A 116 20.60 3.49 2.62
C THR A 116 19.33 3.12 1.86
N MET A 117 18.62 4.12 1.31
CA MET A 117 17.30 3.97 0.70
C MET A 117 16.31 3.26 1.64
N THR A 118 16.35 3.64 2.92
CA THR A 118 15.51 3.09 3.98
C THR A 118 14.31 3.99 4.24
N PHE A 119 13.12 3.41 4.15
CA PHE A 119 11.87 4.04 4.54
C PHE A 119 11.43 3.51 5.89
N SER A 120 11.28 4.37 6.89
CA SER A 120 10.98 3.95 8.26
C SER A 120 9.89 4.81 8.89
N ALA A 121 9.13 4.19 9.79
CA ALA A 121 8.12 4.78 10.65
C ALA A 121 8.34 4.18 12.05
N GLY A 122 9.27 4.76 12.81
CA GLY A 122 9.77 4.18 14.06
C GLY A 122 10.55 2.89 13.81
N THR A 123 10.16 1.79 14.44
CA THR A 123 10.82 0.48 14.31
C THR A 123 10.37 -0.32 13.09
N LEU A 124 9.38 0.17 12.35
CA LEU A 124 8.77 -0.50 11.20
C LEU A 124 9.17 0.19 9.90
N GLY A 125 9.44 -0.56 8.84
CA GLY A 125 9.91 0.03 7.59
C GLY A 125 10.29 -0.97 6.53
N PHE A 126 10.97 -0.49 5.49
CA PHE A 126 11.55 -1.31 4.44
C PHE A 126 12.73 -0.58 3.79
N THR A 127 13.69 -1.34 3.25
CA THR A 127 14.74 -0.81 2.38
C THR A 127 14.44 -1.16 0.93
N ILE A 128 15.02 -0.41 -0.01
CA ILE A 128 14.99 -0.77 -1.44
C ILE A 128 16.40 -0.91 -1.99
N ALA A 129 16.57 -1.87 -2.89
CA ALA A 129 17.80 -2.06 -3.65
C ALA A 129 17.47 -2.47 -5.10
N PRO A 130 18.29 -2.12 -6.09
CA PRO A 130 18.14 -2.65 -7.44
C PRO A 130 18.05 -4.18 -7.41
N ALA A 131 17.06 -4.74 -8.11
CA ALA A 131 16.91 -6.18 -8.23
C ALA A 131 17.94 -6.74 -9.23
N ALA A 132 18.28 -8.03 -9.08
CA ALA A 132 19.12 -8.71 -10.05
C ALA A 132 18.47 -8.69 -11.44
N PRO A 133 19.25 -8.60 -12.53
CA PRO A 133 18.72 -8.67 -13.89
C PRO A 133 17.83 -9.89 -14.10
N GLY A 134 16.69 -9.70 -14.76
CA GLY A 134 15.71 -10.78 -15.02
C GLY A 134 14.77 -11.09 -13.86
N THR A 135 14.87 -10.39 -12.72
CA THR A 135 13.91 -10.58 -11.61
C THR A 135 12.52 -10.05 -12.01
N PRO A 136 11.47 -10.89 -12.03
CA PRO A 136 10.13 -10.44 -12.37
C PRO A 136 9.58 -9.51 -11.28
N ALA A 137 8.92 -8.43 -11.68
CA ALA A 137 8.31 -7.47 -10.77
C ALA A 137 6.92 -7.93 -10.31
N SER A 138 6.64 -7.79 -9.02
CA SER A 138 5.34 -8.14 -8.42
C SER A 138 4.37 -6.96 -8.39
N ALA A 139 4.85 -5.74 -8.61
CA ALA A 139 4.06 -4.52 -8.70
C ALA A 139 4.80 -3.45 -9.52
N THR A 140 4.08 -2.39 -9.90
CA THR A 140 4.60 -1.38 -10.83
C THR A 140 4.12 0.02 -10.45
N THR A 141 4.88 1.04 -10.85
CA THR A 141 4.49 2.46 -10.69
C THR A 141 3.16 2.77 -11.39
N PRO A 142 2.20 3.43 -10.73
CA PRO A 142 0.91 3.74 -11.34
C PRO A 142 1.00 4.91 -12.34
N GLY A 143 0.15 4.87 -13.37
CA GLY A 143 0.03 5.93 -14.37
C GLY A 143 0.99 5.79 -15.55
N ARG A 144 0.82 6.68 -16.53
CA ARG A 144 1.65 6.75 -17.74
C ARG A 144 2.35 8.11 -17.80
N ARG A 145 3.69 8.11 -17.80
CA ARG A 145 4.47 9.35 -18.02
C ARG A 145 4.17 9.92 -19.40
N CYS A 146 3.96 11.22 -19.44
CA CYS A 146 3.73 11.94 -20.69
C CYS A 146 5.05 12.20 -21.42
N PRO A 147 5.06 12.15 -22.76
CA PRO A 147 6.25 12.48 -23.51
C PRO A 147 6.58 13.98 -23.37
N GLY A 148 7.87 14.28 -23.23
CA GLY A 148 8.35 15.64 -23.07
C GLY A 148 8.16 16.22 -21.65
N VAL A 149 8.57 17.47 -21.51
CA VAL A 149 8.45 18.29 -20.30
C VAL A 149 7.59 19.51 -20.59
N PHE A 150 6.92 20.02 -19.56
CA PHE A 150 6.25 21.31 -19.58
C PHE A 150 7.16 22.35 -18.93
N GLN A 151 7.41 23.47 -19.60
CA GLN A 151 8.18 24.56 -19.00
C GLN A 151 7.24 25.51 -18.27
N VAL A 152 7.46 25.67 -16.98
CA VAL A 152 6.90 26.75 -16.17
C VAL A 152 7.85 27.94 -16.32
N GLU A 153 7.35 29.03 -16.86
CA GLU A 153 8.17 30.19 -17.26
C GLU A 153 8.42 31.18 -16.11
N HIS A 154 7.57 31.15 -15.08
CA HIS A 154 7.60 32.08 -13.96
C HIS A 154 7.39 31.33 -12.64
N ASP A 155 7.80 31.94 -11.52
CA ASP A 155 7.50 31.40 -10.19
C ASP A 155 6.01 31.57 -9.89
N ASP A 156 5.23 30.58 -10.32
CA ASP A 156 3.78 30.58 -10.20
C ASP A 156 3.32 29.92 -8.91
N ARG A 157 2.06 30.19 -8.53
CA ARG A 157 1.41 29.50 -7.41
C ARG A 157 0.03 29.01 -7.82
N ILE A 158 -0.30 27.77 -7.45
CA ILE A 158 -1.65 27.22 -7.58
C ILE A 158 -2.12 26.78 -6.21
N ALA A 159 -3.22 27.38 -5.73
CA ALA A 159 -3.82 27.07 -4.43
C ALA A 159 -2.82 27.07 -3.25
N GLY A 160 -1.94 28.08 -3.22
CA GLY A 160 -0.95 28.26 -2.16
C GLY A 160 0.34 27.46 -2.33
N ILE A 161 0.40 26.51 -3.26
CA ILE A 161 1.60 25.72 -3.56
C ILE A 161 2.43 26.45 -4.62
N ALA A 162 3.74 26.54 -4.40
CA ALA A 162 4.68 27.09 -5.37
C ALA A 162 4.98 26.09 -6.48
N PHE A 163 4.97 26.58 -7.71
CA PHE A 163 5.51 25.93 -8.90
C PHE A 163 6.58 26.87 -9.47
N PRO A 164 7.82 26.81 -8.95
CA PRO A 164 8.92 27.63 -9.46
C PRO A 164 9.12 27.47 -10.96
N ALA A 165 9.73 28.46 -11.59
CA ALA A 165 10.13 28.36 -12.99
C ALA A 165 11.04 27.14 -13.20
N GLY A 166 10.77 26.35 -14.25
CA GLY A 166 11.53 25.14 -14.55
C GLY A 166 10.78 24.11 -15.36
N ALA A 167 11.46 23.00 -15.62
CA ALA A 167 10.91 21.88 -16.36
C ALA A 167 10.07 21.00 -15.44
N TYR A 168 8.89 20.58 -15.90
CA TYR A 168 7.97 19.71 -15.18
C TYR A 168 7.57 18.51 -16.01
N GLN A 169 7.55 17.35 -15.35
CA GLN A 169 7.10 16.09 -15.88
C GLN A 169 5.66 15.80 -15.48
N PHE A 170 4.90 15.23 -16.43
CA PHE A 170 3.52 14.83 -16.21
C PHE A 170 3.38 13.32 -16.15
N THR A 171 2.57 12.85 -15.21
CA THR A 171 2.07 11.47 -15.18
C THR A 171 0.57 11.49 -15.34
N SER A 172 0.06 10.87 -16.41
CA SER A 172 -1.37 10.73 -16.61
C SER A 172 -1.92 9.57 -15.79
N LEU A 173 -2.98 9.82 -15.03
CA LEU A 173 -3.63 8.82 -14.19
C LEU A 173 -4.99 8.39 -14.76
N ARG A 174 -5.78 9.34 -15.29
CA ARG A 174 -7.08 9.08 -15.94
C ARG A 174 -7.43 10.11 -17.04
N SER A 175 -6.49 10.39 -17.95
CA SER A 175 -6.68 11.38 -19.03
C SER A 175 -5.59 11.26 -20.12
N THR A 176 -5.62 12.09 -21.16
CA THR A 176 -4.53 12.17 -22.15
C THR A 176 -3.50 13.21 -21.75
N CYS A 177 -2.26 13.02 -22.19
CA CYS A 177 -1.17 13.96 -21.91
C CYS A 177 -1.43 15.37 -22.41
N SER A 178 -1.97 15.51 -23.63
CA SER A 178 -2.36 16.81 -24.19
C SER A 178 -3.42 17.51 -23.35
N THR A 179 -4.41 16.77 -22.85
CA THR A 179 -5.47 17.30 -21.97
C THR A 179 -4.90 17.77 -20.64
N ASN A 180 -3.96 17.02 -20.08
CA ASN A 180 -3.33 17.33 -18.80
C ASN A 180 -2.49 18.61 -18.88
N MET A 181 -1.63 18.70 -19.90
CA MET A 181 -0.79 19.89 -20.11
C MET A 181 -1.63 21.13 -20.37
N SER A 182 -2.68 21.02 -21.20
CA SER A 182 -3.61 22.13 -21.46
C SER A 182 -4.37 22.57 -20.20
N SER A 183 -4.72 21.61 -19.34
CA SER A 183 -5.40 21.90 -18.07
C SER A 183 -4.47 22.59 -17.08
N PHE A 184 -3.23 22.12 -16.95
CA PHE A 184 -2.24 22.74 -16.08
C PHE A 184 -1.88 24.16 -16.52
N ARG A 185 -1.67 24.40 -17.83
CA ARG A 185 -1.45 25.76 -18.35
C ARG A 185 -2.59 26.72 -17.97
N ARG A 186 -3.84 26.26 -18.05
CA ARG A 186 -5.01 27.07 -17.62
C ARG A 186 -5.09 27.30 -16.12
N LEU A 187 -4.56 26.39 -15.31
CA LEU A 187 -4.49 26.53 -13.87
C LEU A 187 -3.41 27.54 -13.47
N LEU A 188 -2.22 27.50 -14.11
CA LEU A 188 -1.16 28.48 -13.91
C LEU A 188 -1.56 29.88 -14.34
N ALA A 189 -2.25 30.01 -15.48
CA ALA A 189 -2.67 31.30 -16.02
C ALA A 189 -3.75 32.02 -15.17
N ARG A 190 -4.26 31.40 -14.10
CA ARG A 190 -5.27 31.99 -13.22
C ARG A 190 -4.61 32.63 -11.99
N PRO A 191 -4.67 33.96 -11.85
CA PRO A 191 -4.24 34.60 -10.62
C PRO A 191 -5.21 34.26 -9.48
N GLY A 192 -4.72 33.71 -8.37
CA GLY A 192 -5.51 33.50 -7.17
C GLY A 192 -5.08 32.31 -6.32
N SER A 193 -5.45 32.34 -5.04
CA SER A 193 -5.13 31.31 -4.04
C SER A 193 -6.10 30.11 -4.05
N THR A 194 -7.01 30.03 -5.01
CA THR A 194 -8.11 29.04 -5.00
C THR A 194 -8.20 28.32 -6.33
N LEU A 195 -8.24 26.98 -6.30
CA LEU A 195 -8.46 26.19 -7.51
C LEU A 195 -9.87 26.42 -8.05
N PRO A 196 -10.03 26.64 -9.37
CA PRO A 196 -11.35 26.75 -9.95
C PRO A 196 -12.07 25.40 -9.87
N ALA A 197 -13.34 25.42 -9.46
CA ALA A 197 -14.18 24.23 -9.61
C ALA A 197 -14.14 23.73 -11.07
N PRO A 198 -14.12 22.41 -11.32
CA PRO A 198 -14.21 21.31 -10.35
C PRO A 198 -12.85 20.75 -9.89
N TRP A 199 -11.76 21.53 -10.01
CA TRP A 199 -10.42 21.05 -9.69
C TRP A 199 -10.18 20.93 -8.19
N SER A 200 -9.50 19.86 -7.82
CA SER A 200 -8.92 19.65 -6.51
C SER A 200 -7.46 19.26 -6.67
N LEU A 201 -6.62 19.75 -5.76
CA LEU A 201 -5.18 19.49 -5.73
C LEU A 201 -4.83 18.74 -4.45
N ASN A 202 -4.16 17.60 -4.60
CA ASN A 202 -3.40 16.99 -3.53
C ASN A 202 -1.98 17.58 -3.59
N ALA A 203 -1.65 18.37 -2.58
CA ALA A 203 -0.40 19.12 -2.52
C ALA A 203 0.83 18.21 -2.44
N GLN A 204 0.73 17.19 -1.59
CA GLN A 204 1.80 16.25 -1.28
C GLN A 204 2.23 15.46 -2.52
N THR A 205 1.25 15.09 -3.36
CA THR A 205 1.52 14.29 -4.55
C THR A 205 1.50 15.09 -5.85
N GLY A 206 1.40 16.43 -5.81
CA GLY A 206 1.26 17.28 -7.00
C GLY A 206 0.13 16.83 -7.94
N THR A 207 -0.95 16.25 -7.39
CA THR A 207 -1.99 15.59 -8.18
C THR A 207 -3.23 16.46 -8.32
N PHE A 208 -3.55 16.78 -9.56
CA PHE A 208 -4.76 17.49 -9.95
C PHE A 208 -5.84 16.49 -10.33
N SER A 209 -7.04 16.71 -9.85
CA SER A 209 -8.19 15.87 -10.17
C SER A 209 -9.49 16.65 -10.26
N THR A 210 -10.47 16.10 -10.96
CA THR A 210 -11.84 16.61 -11.01
C THR A 210 -12.82 15.49 -10.67
N ALA A 211 -14.01 15.85 -10.18
CA ALA A 211 -15.09 14.89 -9.96
C ALA A 211 -15.52 14.16 -11.26
N ALA A 212 -15.34 14.79 -12.42
CA ALA A 212 -15.62 14.22 -13.74
C ALA A 212 -14.58 13.18 -14.21
N GLY A 213 -13.53 12.94 -13.43
CA GLY A 213 -12.59 11.83 -13.64
C GLY A 213 -11.25 12.20 -14.25
N ALA A 214 -11.06 13.44 -14.73
CA ALA A 214 -9.73 13.89 -15.18
C ALA A 214 -8.77 13.86 -13.98
N ARG A 215 -7.60 13.24 -14.16
CA ARG A 215 -6.60 13.10 -13.10
C ARG A 215 -5.19 13.00 -13.65
N PHE A 216 -4.31 13.88 -13.19
CA PHE A 216 -2.90 13.90 -13.56
C PHE A 216 -2.03 14.39 -12.42
N GLN A 217 -0.77 13.99 -12.46
CA GLN A 217 0.26 14.41 -11.52
C GLN A 217 1.32 15.23 -12.25
N VAL A 218 1.86 16.22 -11.55
CA VAL A 218 2.94 17.10 -12.01
C VAL A 218 4.10 17.01 -11.02
N LYS A 219 5.32 16.80 -11.52
CA LYS A 219 6.57 16.83 -10.74
C LYS A 219 7.66 17.61 -11.46
N PRO A 220 8.72 18.12 -10.81
CA PRO A 220 9.83 18.73 -11.52
C PRO A 220 10.47 17.65 -12.40
N ALA A 221 10.92 18.01 -13.58
CA ALA A 221 11.71 17.10 -14.40
C ALA A 221 13.11 17.01 -13.80
N ALA A 222 13.59 15.78 -13.58
CA ALA A 222 14.98 15.51 -13.24
C ALA A 222 15.90 15.77 -14.45
#